data_AF-A0A7C1W3G8-F1
#
_entry.id   AF-A0A7C1W3G8-F1
#
_cell.length_a   1.000
_cell.length_b   1.000
_cell.length_c   1.000
_cell.angle_alpha   90.00
_cell.angle_beta   90.00
_cell.angle_gamma   90.00
#
_symmetry.space_group_name_H-M   'P 1'
#
loop_
_entity.id
_entity.type
_entity.pdbx_description
1 polymer ?
#
loop_
_entity_poly.entity_id
_entity_poly.type
_entity_poly.pdbx_seq_one_letter_code
_entity_poly.pdbx_strand_id
1 'polypeptide(L)'
;LTTARYYTPSGRSIQAVGIEPDILVKQAKIETIDQPARQREADLRGRLDNGGANGDGKDKPAKKKKDDVKGTGKSDPGAKQALKKAAKEDYQLQRALDLLRGLSLFSQKIASGKP
;
A
#
# COMPACT_ATOMS: atom_id res chain seq x y z
N LEU A 1 7.15 45.82 7.67
CA LEU A 1 5.69 46.03 7.53
C LEU A 1 5.18 45.18 6.39
N THR A 2 4.10 44.40 6.57
CA THR A 2 3.45 43.63 5.48
C THR A 2 2.60 44.57 4.63
N THR A 3 2.83 44.61 3.31
CA THR A 3 2.26 45.62 2.40
C THR A 3 1.19 45.09 1.44
N ALA A 4 0.94 43.78 1.43
CA ALA A 4 0.01 43.16 0.50
C ALA A 4 -0.70 41.95 1.10
N ARG A 5 -1.85 41.59 0.49
CA ARG A 5 -2.64 40.39 0.82
C ARG A 5 -2.69 39.45 -0.38
N TYR A 6 -2.70 38.15 -0.11
CA TYR A 6 -2.86 37.11 -1.13
C TYR A 6 -4.32 36.68 -1.23
N TYR A 7 -4.80 36.50 -2.47
CA TYR A 7 -6.17 36.10 -2.80
C TYR A 7 -6.17 35.00 -3.87
N THR A 8 -7.19 34.16 -3.87
CA THR A 8 -7.50 33.23 -4.96
C THR A 8 -8.03 33.99 -6.18
N PRO A 9 -8.06 33.37 -7.38
CA PRO A 9 -8.74 33.95 -8.55
C PRO A 9 -10.22 34.29 -8.31
N SER A 10 -10.86 33.62 -7.36
CA SER A 10 -12.22 33.91 -6.90
C SER A 10 -12.32 35.05 -5.88
N GLY A 11 -11.21 35.71 -5.54
CA GLY A 11 -11.17 36.85 -4.62
C GLY A 11 -11.17 36.50 -3.13
N ARG A 12 -11.05 35.22 -2.75
CA ARG A 12 -10.98 34.79 -1.34
C ARG A 12 -9.57 34.96 -0.81
N SER A 13 -9.39 35.60 0.35
CA SER A 13 -8.07 35.64 1.01
C SER A 13 -7.76 34.30 1.67
N ILE A 14 -6.52 33.82 1.49
CA ILE A 14 -6.04 32.56 2.07
C ILE A 14 -5.09 32.75 3.25
N GLN A 15 -4.76 34.00 3.59
CA GLN A 15 -3.91 34.28 4.75
C GLN A 15 -4.61 33.80 6.03
N ALA A 16 -3.87 33.15 6.93
CA ALA A 16 -4.34 32.53 8.18
C ALA A 16 -5.36 31.37 8.06
N VAL A 17 -6.06 31.21 6.93
CA VAL A 17 -7.07 30.14 6.73
C VAL A 17 -6.53 28.98 5.88
N GLY A 18 -5.64 29.27 4.93
CA GLY A 18 -5.17 28.27 3.96
C GLY A 18 -6.23 27.89 2.91
N ILE A 19 -6.00 26.75 2.26
CA ILE A 19 -6.92 26.16 1.26
C ILE A 19 -7.54 24.92 1.90
N GLU A 20 -8.87 24.85 1.87
CA GLU A 20 -9.61 23.67 2.30
C GLU A 20 -9.65 22.66 1.14
N PRO A 21 -9.20 21.40 1.35
CA PRO A 21 -9.25 20.39 0.31
C PRO A 21 -10.67 19.88 0.12
N ASP A 22 -11.07 19.62 -1.12
CA ASP A 22 -12.40 19.06 -1.41
C ASP A 22 -12.55 17.63 -0.87
N ILE A 23 -11.44 16.89 -0.77
CA ILE A 23 -11.41 15.51 -0.27
C ILE A 23 -10.33 15.41 0.82
N LEU A 24 -10.77 15.27 2.07
CA LEU A 24 -9.89 15.04 3.20
C LEU A 24 -9.45 13.57 3.23
N VAL A 25 -8.15 13.33 3.03
CA VAL A 25 -7.54 12.00 3.15
C VAL A 25 -6.60 11.99 4.36
N LYS A 26 -7.01 11.28 5.41
CA LYS A 26 -6.17 11.08 6.60
C LYS A 26 -4.96 10.21 6.23
N GLN A 27 -3.83 10.48 6.87
CA GLN A 27 -2.66 9.60 6.79
C GLN A 27 -3.04 8.25 7.41
N ALA A 28 -2.92 7.19 6.63
CA ALA A 28 -3.19 5.83 7.05
C ALA A 28 -2.13 4.92 6.46
N LYS A 29 -1.79 3.85 7.18
CA LYS A 29 -0.93 2.79 6.66
C LYS A 29 -1.81 1.60 6.33
N ILE A 30 -1.68 1.07 5.12
CA ILE A 30 -2.37 -0.17 4.75
C ILE A 30 -1.60 -1.32 5.37
N GLU A 31 -2.19 -1.95 6.38
CA GLU A 31 -1.69 -3.18 6.98
C GLU A 31 -2.60 -4.34 6.56
N THR A 32 -2.00 -5.43 6.10
CA THR A 32 -2.72 -6.69 5.95
C THR A 32 -2.99 -7.24 7.34
N ILE A 33 -4.27 -7.37 7.68
CA ILE A 33 -4.67 -8.12 8.87
C ILE A 33 -4.31 -9.57 8.60
N ASP A 34 -3.25 -10.06 9.22
CA ASP A 34 -2.95 -11.49 9.23
C ASP A 34 -4.13 -12.18 9.91
N GLN A 35 -4.92 -12.93 9.13
CA GLN A 35 -5.89 -13.82 9.72
C GLN A 35 -5.09 -14.83 10.55
N PRO A 36 -5.35 -14.97 11.86
CA PRO A 36 -4.70 -16.00 12.63
C PRO A 36 -4.99 -17.33 11.95
N ALA A 37 -3.93 -18.10 11.67
CA ALA A 37 -4.07 -19.41 11.07
C ALA A 37 -5.10 -20.19 11.91
N ARG A 38 -6.23 -20.54 11.30
CA ARG A 38 -7.23 -21.38 11.97
C ARG A 38 -6.53 -22.67 12.35
N GLN A 39 -6.60 -23.02 13.63
CA GLN A 39 -6.07 -24.29 14.12
C GLN A 39 -6.73 -25.42 13.33
N ARG A 40 -5.94 -26.18 12.59
CA ARG A 40 -6.40 -27.39 11.92
C ARG A 40 -6.25 -28.54 12.90
N GLU A 41 -7.08 -29.56 12.80
CA GLU A 41 -6.99 -30.77 13.63
C GLU A 41 -5.60 -31.43 13.53
N ALA A 42 -4.97 -31.33 12.35
CA ALA A 42 -3.59 -31.77 12.11
C ALA A 42 -2.50 -30.98 12.87
N ASP A 43 -2.83 -29.84 13.47
CA ASP A 43 -1.87 -29.02 14.23
C ASP A 43 -1.96 -29.30 15.75
N LEU A 44 -2.89 -30.14 16.19
CA LEU A 44 -3.07 -30.48 17.60
C LEU A 44 -1.99 -31.44 18.10
N ARG A 45 -1.57 -31.24 19.36
CA ARG A 45 -0.70 -32.20 20.07
C ARG A 45 -1.47 -33.51 20.24
N GLY A 46 -0.94 -34.60 19.69
CA GLY A 46 -1.59 -35.92 19.74
C GLY A 46 -2.54 -36.20 18.58
N ARG A 47 -2.44 -35.48 17.46
CA ARG A 47 -3.13 -35.85 16.22
C ARG A 47 -2.85 -37.32 15.86
N LEU A 48 -3.85 -38.02 15.36
CA LEU A 48 -3.68 -39.35 14.82
C LEU A 48 -3.12 -39.20 13.40
N ASP A 49 -1.84 -39.53 13.23
CA ASP A 49 -1.27 -39.66 11.90
C ASP A 49 -1.91 -40.90 11.25
N ASN A 50 -2.58 -40.72 10.11
CA ASN A 50 -3.08 -41.86 9.34
C ASN A 50 -1.87 -42.71 8.93
N GLY A 51 -1.82 -43.92 9.49
CA GLY A 51 -0.64 -44.78 9.51
C GLY A 51 -0.01 -45.00 8.15
N GLY A 52 1.28 -44.70 8.06
CA GLY A 52 2.09 -44.90 6.87
C GLY A 52 3.56 -44.52 7.08
N ALA A 53 4.26 -45.30 7.91
CA ALA A 53 5.69 -45.60 7.84
C ALA A 53 6.75 -44.45 7.90
N ASN A 54 7.56 -44.53 8.95
CA ASN A 54 9.02 -44.31 9.00
C ASN A 54 9.60 -42.88 9.05
N GLY A 55 10.40 -42.66 10.10
CA GLY A 55 11.78 -42.19 9.91
C GLY A 55 12.12 -40.77 10.36
N ASP A 56 12.59 -40.67 11.60
CA ASP A 56 13.78 -39.92 12.04
C ASP A 56 14.21 -38.61 11.33
N GLY A 57 14.19 -37.52 12.12
CA GLY A 57 15.42 -36.78 12.46
C GLY A 57 15.96 -35.70 11.50
N LYS A 58 16.21 -34.53 12.12
CA LYS A 58 17.36 -33.59 11.95
C LYS A 58 17.05 -32.14 11.50
N ASP A 59 17.14 -31.24 12.48
CA ASP A 59 18.05 -30.08 12.58
C ASP A 59 18.21 -29.04 11.44
N LYS A 60 17.57 -27.88 11.71
CA LYS A 60 18.11 -26.49 11.76
C LYS A 60 18.60 -25.71 10.51
N PRO A 61 18.50 -24.35 10.57
CA PRO A 61 18.45 -23.46 9.41
C PRO A 61 19.76 -22.69 9.15
N ALA A 62 20.02 -22.32 7.89
CA ALA A 62 21.13 -21.44 7.54
C ALA A 62 20.65 -20.08 7.02
N LYS A 63 20.69 -19.07 7.91
CA LYS A 63 20.71 -17.64 7.58
C LYS A 63 22.10 -17.27 7.06
N LYS A 64 22.20 -16.61 5.90
CA LYS A 64 23.32 -15.71 5.58
C LYS A 64 22.79 -14.47 4.86
N LYS A 65 22.75 -13.35 5.59
CA LYS A 65 22.87 -12.00 5.03
C LYS A 65 24.35 -11.75 4.72
N LYS A 66 24.64 -10.99 3.66
CA LYS A 66 25.63 -9.90 3.68
C LYS A 66 25.41 -9.01 2.46
N ASP A 67 25.34 -7.73 2.76
CA ASP A 67 25.22 -6.59 1.88
C ASP A 67 26.55 -6.36 1.15
N ASP A 68 26.51 -5.84 -0.08
CA ASP A 68 27.60 -5.04 -0.63
C ASP A 68 27.05 -3.93 -1.54
N VAL A 69 27.41 -2.70 -1.17
CA VAL A 69 27.07 -1.43 -1.80
C VAL A 69 27.99 -1.19 -2.99
N LYS A 70 27.44 -0.83 -4.16
CA LYS A 70 28.19 -0.11 -5.19
C LYS A 70 27.28 0.81 -5.99
N GLY A 71 27.43 2.12 -5.78
CA GLY A 71 26.76 3.14 -6.57
C GLY A 71 27.36 3.26 -7.97
N THR A 72 26.56 3.71 -8.94
CA THR A 72 26.92 4.66 -10.02
C THR A 72 25.73 4.80 -10.98
N GLY A 73 25.28 6.04 -11.18
CA GLY A 73 24.04 6.37 -11.87
C GLY A 73 23.96 5.86 -13.30
N LYS A 74 23.03 4.94 -13.54
CA LYS A 74 22.33 4.65 -14.79
C LYS A 74 20.90 4.29 -14.38
N SER A 75 19.90 4.68 -15.18
CA SER A 75 18.47 4.51 -14.90
C SER A 75 18.12 3.14 -14.32
N ASP A 76 18.11 3.07 -13.00
CA ASP A 76 18.22 1.82 -12.26
C ASP A 76 16.86 1.11 -12.25
N PRO A 77 16.79 -0.18 -12.62
CA PRO A 77 15.61 -1.01 -12.34
C PRO A 77 15.24 -0.97 -10.86
N GLY A 78 16.25 -0.85 -9.99
CA GLY A 78 16.10 -0.64 -8.55
C GLY A 78 15.42 0.69 -8.19
N ALA A 79 15.68 1.77 -8.94
CA ALA A 79 15.03 3.07 -8.72
C ALA A 79 13.54 3.02 -9.11
N LYS A 80 13.19 2.35 -10.22
CA LYS A 80 11.78 2.11 -10.59
C LYS A 80 11.06 1.23 -9.57
N GLN A 81 11.73 0.24 -9.01
CA GLN A 81 11.17 -0.63 -7.97
C GLN A 81 11.04 0.09 -6.63
N ALA A 82 11.98 0.95 -6.27
CA ALA A 82 11.88 1.82 -5.10
C ALA A 82 10.71 2.81 -5.24
N LEU A 83 10.54 3.42 -6.41
CA LEU A 83 9.41 4.31 -6.69
C LEU A 83 8.07 3.57 -6.60
N LYS A 84 7.99 2.34 -7.13
CA LYS A 84 6.80 1.49 -7.02
C LYS A 84 6.50 1.09 -5.57
N LYS A 85 7.53 0.85 -4.75
CA LYS A 85 7.36 0.58 -3.31
C LYS A 85 6.84 1.81 -2.58
N ALA A 86 7.46 2.97 -2.80
CA ALA A 86 7.02 4.24 -2.22
C ALA A 86 5.56 4.56 -2.61
N ALA A 87 5.21 4.38 -3.88
CA ALA A 87 3.84 4.54 -4.36
C ALA A 87 2.84 3.53 -3.76
N LYS A 88 3.31 2.36 -3.30
CA LYS A 88 2.48 1.37 -2.61
C LYS A 88 2.33 1.67 -1.12
N GLU A 89 3.25 2.43 -0.55
CA GLU A 89 3.21 2.89 0.84
C GLU A 89 2.46 4.22 0.99
N ASP A 90 2.37 5.01 -0.08
CA ASP A 90 1.61 6.25 -0.12
C ASP A 90 0.09 6.00 -0.25
N TYR A 91 -0.59 6.09 0.87
CA TYR A 91 -2.05 5.94 0.95
C TYR A 91 -2.81 7.05 0.20
N GLN A 92 -2.29 8.27 0.14
CA GLN A 92 -2.97 9.37 -0.54
C GLN A 92 -2.99 9.13 -2.05
N LEU A 93 -1.87 8.66 -2.60
CA LEU A 93 -1.77 8.28 -4.01
C LEU A 93 -2.71 7.11 -4.34
N GLN A 94 -2.73 6.08 -3.50
CA GLN A 94 -3.64 4.93 -3.70
C GLN A 94 -5.11 5.37 -3.67
N ARG A 95 -5.48 6.21 -2.71
CA ARG A 95 -6.85 6.74 -2.62
C ARG A 95 -7.25 7.53 -3.87
N ALA A 96 -6.33 8.33 -4.42
CA ALA A 96 -6.57 9.05 -5.66
C ALA A 96 -6.79 8.10 -6.85
N LEU A 97 -5.97 7.05 -6.98
CA LEU A 97 -6.12 6.05 -8.04
C LEU A 97 -7.44 5.29 -7.92
N ASP A 98 -7.86 4.92 -6.71
CA ASP A 98 -9.12 4.22 -6.48
C ASP A 98 -10.33 5.09 -6.84
N LEU A 99 -10.30 6.38 -6.48
CA LEU A 99 -11.34 7.33 -6.88
C LEU A 99 -11.41 7.48 -8.40
N LEU A 100 -10.28 7.65 -9.08
CA LEU A 100 -10.23 7.77 -10.55
C LEU A 100 -10.75 6.51 -11.26
N ARG A 101 -10.33 5.33 -10.79
CA ARG A 101 -10.81 4.04 -11.33
C ARG A 101 -12.31 3.87 -11.08
N GLY A 102 -12.78 4.19 -9.87
CA GLY A 102 -14.19 4.12 -9.51
C GLY A 102 -15.05 5.02 -10.39
N LEU A 103 -14.63 6.27 -10.62
CA LEU A 103 -15.33 7.21 -11.51
C LEU A 103 -15.34 6.73 -12.96
N SER A 104 -14.23 6.15 -13.45
CA SER A 104 -14.16 5.58 -14.80
C SER A 104 -15.13 4.42 -14.99
N LEU A 105 -15.15 3.46 -14.06
CA LEU A 105 -16.09 2.33 -14.11
C LEU A 105 -17.55 2.77 -13.97
N PHE A 106 -17.81 3.74 -13.10
CA PHE A 106 -19.15 4.32 -12.93
C PHE A 106 -19.63 5.02 -14.21
N SER A 107 -18.76 5.83 -14.81
CA SER A 107 -19.04 6.50 -16.08
C SER A 107 -19.27 5.50 -17.22
N GLN A 108 -18.43 4.46 -17.32
CA GLN A 108 -18.63 3.37 -18.29
C GLN A 108 -19.95 2.62 -18.08
N LYS A 109 -20.34 2.37 -16.83
CA LYS A 109 -21.63 1.73 -16.51
C LYS A 109 -22.82 2.60 -16.86
N ILE A 110 -22.73 3.91 -16.66
CA ILE A 110 -23.77 4.86 -17.12
C ILE A 110 -23.84 4.86 -18.64
N ALA A 111 -22.69 4.84 -19.33
CA ALA A 111 -22.64 4.84 -20.79
C ALA A 111 -23.13 3.51 -21.42
N SER A 112 -22.91 2.37 -20.75
CA SER A 112 -23.38 1.05 -21.20
C SER A 112 -24.78 0.71 -20.74
N GLY A 113 -25.28 1.37 -19.70
CA GLY A 113 -26.68 1.36 -19.27
C GLY A 113 -27.53 2.32 -20.09
N LYS A 114 -27.83 1.95 -21.33
CA LYS A 114 -29.01 2.49 -22.03
C LYS A 114 -30.27 2.03 -21.25
N PRO A 115 -31.33 2.86 -21.12
CA PRO A 115 -32.57 2.44 -20.45
C PRO A 115 -33.11 1.11 -20.99
#